data_AF-B1L4E7-F1
#
_entry.id   AF-B1L4E7-F1
#
_cell.length_a   1.000
_cell.length_b   1.000
_cell.length_c   1.000
_cell.angle_alpha   90.00
_cell.angle_beta   90.00
_cell.angle_gamma   90.00
#
_symmetry.space_group_name_H-M   'P 1'
#
loop_
_entity.id
_entity.type
_entity.pdbx_description
1 polymer ?
#
loop_
_entity_poly.entity_id
_entity_poly.type
_entity_poly.pdbx_seq_one_letter_code
_entity_poly.pdbx_strand_id
1 'polypeptide(L)'
;MFVISDFIRVERMPGFSCKLCAQCCRDRIVVLYDRDIERLSEAGFSDFYEEASELELYLTGAKYRMKLKENGECIFLKDDRCIAYEYRPDTCRRYPFIVGEDFILASISCPGIKWDEEGDAEPFREPSEEISRALRRIIKL
;
A
#
# COMPACT_ATOMS: atom_id res chain seq x y z
N MET A 1 13.53 -17.20 -3.17
CA MET A 1 12.70 -16.15 -2.55
C MET A 1 12.72 -14.98 -3.50
N PHE A 2 11.63 -14.74 -4.24
CA PHE A 2 11.52 -13.56 -5.11
C PHE A 2 11.19 -12.36 -4.23
N VAL A 3 12.09 -11.38 -4.18
CA VAL A 3 11.98 -10.16 -3.39
C VAL A 3 11.70 -9.03 -4.38
N ILE A 4 10.43 -8.78 -4.66
CA ILE A 4 10.00 -7.54 -5.32
C ILE A 4 9.78 -6.59 -4.15
N SER A 5 10.72 -5.68 -3.85
CA SER A 5 10.66 -4.80 -2.67
C SER A 5 10.67 -5.54 -1.31
N ASP A 6 10.29 -4.87 -0.22
CA ASP A 6 10.24 -5.41 1.14
C ASP A 6 9.10 -6.43 1.37
N PHE A 7 8.57 -7.04 0.31
CA PHE A 7 7.48 -8.02 0.37
C PHE A 7 7.97 -9.43 0.08
N ILE A 8 7.43 -10.40 0.83
CA ILE A 8 7.64 -11.83 0.60
C ILE A 8 6.30 -12.53 0.35
N ARG A 9 6.30 -13.58 -0.48
CA ARG A 9 5.13 -14.46 -0.62
C ARG A 9 4.99 -15.33 0.63
N VAL A 10 3.78 -15.43 1.15
CA VAL A 10 3.41 -16.30 2.26
C VAL A 10 2.30 -17.26 1.84
N GLU A 11 2.28 -18.45 2.43
CA GLU A 11 1.23 -19.45 2.18
C GLU A 11 -0.04 -19.18 2.98
N ARG A 12 0.10 -18.58 4.17
CA ARG A 12 -0.98 -18.20 5.08
C ARG A 12 -0.81 -16.76 5.52
N MET A 13 -1.92 -16.06 5.71
CA MET A 13 -1.94 -14.68 6.19
C MET A 13 -1.44 -14.64 7.64
N PRO A 14 -0.36 -13.91 7.97
CA PRO A 14 0.05 -13.74 9.35
C PRO A 14 -0.92 -12.77 10.07
N GLY A 15 -0.96 -12.85 11.40
CA GLY A 15 -1.70 -11.91 12.22
C GLY A 15 -1.20 -10.48 12.04
N PHE A 16 -2.07 -9.49 12.25
CA PHE A 16 -1.70 -8.08 12.10
C PHE A 16 -2.36 -7.17 13.13
N SER A 17 -1.56 -6.28 13.70
CA SER A 17 -2.02 -5.18 14.55
C SER A 17 -1.20 -3.93 14.27
N CYS A 18 -1.83 -2.94 13.64
CA CYS A 18 -1.20 -1.66 13.36
C CYS A 18 -0.69 -1.01 14.65
N LYS A 19 0.60 -0.64 14.67
CA LYS A 19 1.24 0.01 15.83
C LYS A 19 1.14 1.53 15.84
N LEU A 20 0.48 2.12 14.83
CA LEU A 20 0.41 3.57 14.61
C LEU A 20 1.81 4.25 14.66
N CYS A 21 2.81 3.57 14.12
CA CYS A 21 4.22 3.98 14.17
C CYS A 21 4.68 4.86 13.00
N ALA A 22 3.76 5.20 12.08
CA ALA A 22 4.02 5.98 10.87
C ALA A 22 5.12 5.47 9.91
N GLN A 23 5.66 4.25 10.12
CA GLN A 23 6.66 3.66 9.21
C GLN A 23 6.15 3.45 7.78
N CYS A 24 4.84 3.27 7.59
CA CYS A 24 4.24 3.19 6.25
C CYS A 24 4.15 4.56 5.55
N CYS A 25 4.35 5.66 6.29
CA CYS A 25 4.27 7.03 5.78
C CYS A 25 5.65 7.65 5.50
N ARG A 26 6.73 6.84 5.50
CA ARG A 26 8.11 7.30 5.28
C ARG A 26 8.79 6.45 4.23
N ASP A 27 9.48 7.10 3.29
CA ASP A 27 10.32 6.49 2.28
C ASP A 27 9.63 5.36 1.49
N ARG A 28 8.32 5.50 1.25
CA ARG A 28 7.50 4.52 0.56
C ARG A 28 6.71 5.16 -0.56
N ILE A 29 6.66 4.45 -1.68
CA ILE A 29 5.84 4.81 -2.82
C ILE A 29 4.40 4.39 -2.52
N VAL A 30 3.51 5.37 -2.46
CA VAL A 30 2.06 5.15 -2.35
C VAL A 30 1.45 5.43 -3.71
N VAL A 31 1.25 4.38 -4.50
CA VAL A 31 0.55 4.51 -5.79
C VAL A 31 -0.94 4.78 -5.56
N LEU A 32 -1.53 5.56 -6.47
CA LEU A 32 -2.90 6.04 -6.41
C LEU A 32 -3.66 5.65 -7.68
N TYR A 33 -4.84 5.07 -7.48
CA TYR A 33 -5.81 4.82 -8.53
C TYR A 33 -6.82 5.98 -8.61
N ASP A 34 -7.59 6.07 -9.70
CA ASP A 34 -8.52 7.17 -9.93
C ASP A 34 -9.51 7.35 -8.75
N ARG A 35 -9.99 6.23 -8.17
CA ARG A 35 -10.85 6.21 -6.98
C ARG A 35 -10.19 6.74 -5.70
N ASP A 36 -8.86 6.62 -5.59
CA ASP A 36 -8.12 7.20 -4.47
C ASP A 36 -8.11 8.71 -4.56
N ILE A 37 -7.90 9.24 -5.77
CA ILE A 37 -7.85 10.67 -6.05
C ILE A 37 -9.23 11.30 -5.83
N GLU A 38 -10.29 10.67 -6.34
CA GLU A 38 -11.67 11.11 -6.15
C GLU A 38 -12.00 11.20 -4.64
N ARG A 39 -11.80 10.10 -3.90
CA ARG A 39 -12.05 10.05 -2.46
C ARG A 39 -11.30 11.10 -1.65
N LEU A 40 -10.02 11.34 -1.96
CA LEU A 40 -9.23 12.35 -1.27
C LEU A 40 -9.64 13.78 -1.65
N SER A 41 -9.99 14.01 -2.91
CA SER A 41 -10.44 15.32 -3.39
C SER A 41 -11.80 15.70 -2.80
N GLU A 42 -12.74 14.76 -2.72
CA GLU A 42 -14.03 14.96 -2.05
C GLU A 42 -13.88 15.26 -0.55
N ALA A 43 -12.84 14.72 0.08
CA ALA A 43 -12.48 15.03 1.47
C ALA A 43 -11.81 16.41 1.63
N GLY A 44 -11.62 17.15 0.54
CA GLY A 44 -11.06 18.50 0.54
C GLY A 44 -9.53 18.56 0.44
N PHE A 45 -8.86 17.44 0.17
CA PHE A 45 -7.41 17.45 -0.08
C PHE A 45 -7.13 17.85 -1.53
N SER A 46 -6.07 18.63 -1.73
CA SER A 46 -5.58 19.05 -3.04
C SER A 46 -4.05 18.99 -3.07
N ASP A 47 -3.49 19.02 -4.28
CA ASP A 47 -2.04 19.03 -4.52
C ASP A 47 -1.24 17.88 -3.86
N PHE A 48 -1.90 16.75 -3.59
CA PHE A 48 -1.31 15.63 -2.84
C PHE A 48 -0.66 14.55 -3.70
N TYR A 49 -0.80 14.61 -5.02
CA TYR A 49 -0.32 13.57 -5.93
C TYR A 49 0.44 14.13 -7.14
N GLU A 50 1.20 13.26 -7.78
CA GLU A 50 1.94 13.51 -9.01
C GLU A 50 1.88 12.28 -9.93
N GLU A 51 2.37 12.41 -11.16
CA GLU A 51 2.43 11.28 -12.09
C GLU A 51 3.36 10.18 -11.58
N ALA A 52 2.93 8.94 -11.74
CA ALA A 52 3.78 7.79 -11.50
C ALA A 52 4.80 7.64 -12.64
N SER A 53 5.99 7.16 -12.30
CA SER A 53 6.98 6.71 -13.27
C SER A 53 6.45 5.58 -14.16
N GLU A 54 7.06 5.39 -15.33
CA GLU A 54 6.71 4.29 -16.24
C GLU A 54 6.83 2.92 -15.55
N LEU A 55 7.83 2.75 -14.67
CA LEU A 55 8.02 1.51 -13.92
C LEU A 55 6.90 1.29 -12.89
N GLU A 56 6.53 2.32 -12.12
CA GLU A 56 5.41 2.24 -11.18
C GLU A 56 4.10 1.93 -11.91
N LEU A 57 3.83 2.59 -13.04
CA LEU A 57 2.67 2.30 -13.88
C LEU A 57 2.69 0.87 -14.41
N TYR A 58 3.82 0.41 -14.94
CA TYR A 58 3.96 -0.95 -15.44
C TYR A 58 3.73 -2.01 -14.34
N LEU A 59 4.30 -1.80 -13.15
CA LEU A 59 4.23 -2.74 -12.03
C LEU A 59 2.87 -2.75 -11.33
N THR A 60 2.20 -1.60 -11.26
CA THR A 60 1.05 -1.42 -10.37
C THR A 60 -0.27 -1.09 -11.07
N GLY A 61 -0.20 -0.70 -12.34
CA GLY A 61 -1.34 -0.18 -13.10
C GLY A 61 -1.78 1.23 -12.69
N ALA A 62 -1.15 1.85 -11.70
CA ALA A 62 -1.50 3.18 -11.22
C ALA A 62 -0.79 4.27 -12.03
N LYS A 63 -1.54 5.28 -12.43
CA LYS A 63 -1.02 6.44 -13.19
C LYS A 63 -0.41 7.52 -12.30
N TYR A 64 -0.74 7.48 -11.01
CA TYR A 64 -0.38 8.53 -10.06
C TYR A 64 0.24 7.93 -8.81
N ARG A 65 0.97 8.76 -8.08
CA ARG A 65 1.52 8.45 -6.76
C ARG A 65 1.35 9.62 -5.81
N MET A 66 1.31 9.33 -4.53
CA MET A 66 1.31 10.33 -3.46
C MET A 66 2.63 11.10 -3.48
N LYS A 67 2.57 12.43 -3.34
CA LYS A 67 3.76 13.24 -3.16
C LYS A 67 4.43 12.92 -1.82
N LEU A 68 5.75 12.99 -1.84
CA LEU A 68 6.58 13.00 -0.64
C LEU A 68 7.09 14.42 -0.41
N LYS A 69 7.28 14.77 0.86
CA LYS A 69 8.06 15.94 1.28
C LYS A 69 9.54 15.68 0.95
N GLU A 70 10.34 16.74 0.97
CA GLU A 70 11.79 16.65 0.69
C GLU A 70 12.53 15.67 1.62
N ASN A 71 12.04 15.47 2.84
CA ASN A 71 12.61 14.53 3.82
C ASN A 71 12.11 13.08 3.67
N GLY A 72 11.42 12.74 2.57
CA GLY A 72 10.91 11.39 2.30
C GLY A 72 9.60 11.03 3.02
N GLU A 73 9.04 11.94 3.83
CA GLU A 73 7.75 11.71 4.48
C GLU A 73 6.59 11.89 3.49
N CYS A 74 5.52 11.10 3.66
CA CYS A 74 4.26 11.32 2.97
C CYS A 74 3.72 12.73 3.26
N ILE A 75 3.15 13.38 2.23
CA ILE A 75 2.56 14.73 2.35
C ILE A 75 1.50 14.83 3.46
N PHE A 76 0.80 13.73 3.77
CA PHE A 76 -0.21 13.67 4.83
C PHE A 76 0.33 13.30 6.22
N LEU A 77 1.63 13.08 6.38
CA LEU A 77 2.21 12.79 7.68
C LEU A 77 2.39 14.08 8.48
N LYS A 78 1.79 14.14 9.67
CA LYS A 78 1.96 15.22 10.65
C LYS A 78 1.99 14.64 12.05
N ASP A 79 3.00 14.98 12.84
CA ASP A 79 3.15 14.55 14.24
C ASP A 79 3.00 13.02 14.40
N ASP A 80 3.66 12.24 13.53
CA ASP A 80 3.56 10.77 13.46
C ASP A 80 2.15 10.21 13.20
N ARG A 81 1.25 11.02 12.65
CA ARG A 81 -0.13 10.63 12.31
C ARG A 81 -0.48 11.05 10.89
N CYS A 82 -1.24 10.21 10.21
CA CYS A 82 -1.79 10.54 8.90
C CYS A 82 -3.01 11.46 9.09
N ILE A 83 -2.98 12.67 8.53
CA ILE A 83 -4.11 13.59 8.60
C ILE A 83 -5.30 13.16 7.73
N ALA A 84 -5.07 12.26 6.76
CA ALA A 84 -6.07 11.71 5.86
C ALA A 84 -6.43 10.25 6.20
N TYR A 85 -6.34 9.84 7.48
CA TYR A 85 -6.40 8.43 7.88
C TYR A 85 -7.71 7.71 7.47
N GLU A 86 -8.85 8.38 7.58
CA GLU A 86 -10.16 7.85 7.18
C GLU A 86 -10.26 7.69 5.65
N TYR A 87 -9.61 8.60 4.92
CA TYR A 87 -9.63 8.69 3.46
C TYR A 87 -8.40 8.07 2.81
N ARG A 88 -7.66 7.22 3.53
CA ARG A 88 -6.42 6.58 3.06
C ARG A 88 -6.55 6.09 1.60
N PRO A 89 -5.49 6.09 0.80
CA PRO A 89 -5.51 5.35 -0.45
C PRO A 89 -5.57 3.84 -0.23
N ASP A 90 -5.88 3.08 -1.26
CA ASP A 90 -5.95 1.63 -1.16
C ASP A 90 -4.60 0.99 -0.89
N THR A 91 -3.52 1.56 -1.46
CA THR A 91 -2.15 1.19 -1.07
C THR A 91 -1.92 1.32 0.44
N CYS A 92 -2.49 2.33 1.08
CA CYS A 92 -2.39 2.55 2.53
C CYS A 92 -3.35 1.67 3.36
N ARG A 93 -4.49 1.25 2.79
CA ARG A 93 -5.42 0.31 3.47
C ARG A 93 -4.93 -1.12 3.39
N ARG A 94 -4.37 -1.55 2.26
CA ARG A 94 -3.86 -2.91 2.10
C ARG A 94 -2.58 -3.17 2.91
N TYR A 95 -1.75 -2.14 3.13
CA TYR A 95 -0.50 -2.31 3.87
C TYR A 95 -0.74 -2.90 5.28
N PRO A 96 -0.03 -3.97 5.68
CA PRO A 96 1.23 -4.45 5.12
C PRO A 96 1.11 -5.62 4.14
N PHE A 97 -0.06 -5.83 3.54
CA PHE A 97 -0.35 -6.98 2.68
C PHE A 97 -0.70 -6.59 1.24
N ILE A 98 -0.53 -7.56 0.34
CA ILE A 98 -1.16 -7.58 -0.97
C ILE A 98 -1.84 -8.93 -1.09
N VAL A 99 -3.16 -8.91 -1.22
CA VAL A 99 -3.96 -10.13 -1.33
C VAL A 99 -4.43 -10.29 -2.78
N GLY A 100 -3.91 -11.32 -3.44
CA GLY A 100 -4.39 -11.82 -4.71
C GLY A 100 -5.39 -12.96 -4.51
N GLU A 101 -5.80 -13.59 -5.62
CA GLU A 101 -6.68 -14.76 -5.57
C GLU A 101 -5.92 -16.02 -5.16
N ASP A 102 -4.66 -16.13 -5.59
CA ASP A 102 -3.79 -17.30 -5.44
C ASP A 102 -2.47 -16.98 -4.71
N PHE A 103 -2.31 -15.75 -4.23
CA PHE A 103 -1.11 -15.32 -3.51
C PHE A 103 -1.41 -14.31 -2.41
N ILE A 104 -0.55 -14.31 -1.40
CA ILE A 104 -0.47 -13.27 -0.39
C ILE A 104 0.98 -12.79 -0.35
N LEU A 105 1.18 -11.49 -0.45
CA LEU A 105 2.47 -10.85 -0.17
C LEU A 105 2.39 -10.11 1.15
N ALA A 106 3.42 -10.25 1.99
CA ALA A 106 3.52 -9.59 3.29
C ALA A 106 4.82 -8.78 3.37
N SER A 107 4.73 -7.54 3.87
CA SER A 107 5.90 -6.69 4.07
C SER A 107 6.72 -7.15 5.27
N ILE A 108 7.98 -7.53 5.05
CA ILE A 108 8.91 -7.97 6.12
C ILE A 108 9.31 -6.84 7.06
N SER A 109 9.10 -5.58 6.65
CA SER A 109 9.52 -4.41 7.40
C SER A 109 8.43 -3.85 8.32
N CYS A 110 7.20 -4.37 8.25
CA CYS A 110 6.13 -3.89 9.11
C CYS A 110 6.22 -4.48 10.53
N PRO A 111 6.40 -3.66 11.58
CA PRO A 111 6.46 -4.14 12.96
C PRO A 111 5.08 -4.56 13.52
N GLY A 112 4.02 -4.38 12.75
CA GLY A 112 2.66 -4.79 13.12
C GLY A 112 2.32 -6.22 12.74
N ILE A 113 3.14 -6.88 11.92
CA ILE A 113 2.94 -8.29 11.55
C ILE A 113 3.34 -9.19 12.71
N LYS A 114 2.52 -10.21 12.94
CA LYS A 114 2.73 -11.27 13.92
C LYS A 114 2.87 -12.60 13.19
N TRP A 115 4.12 -13.01 12.96
CA TRP A 115 4.46 -14.14 12.10
C TRP A 115 4.07 -15.51 12.68
N ASP A 116 3.81 -15.57 13.97
CA ASP A 116 3.41 -16.74 14.75
C ASP A 116 1.88 -16.84 14.96
N GLU A 117 1.12 -15.86 14.47
CA GLU A 117 -0.34 -15.85 14.50
C GLU A 117 -0.91 -15.99 13.08
N GLU A 118 -2.11 -16.58 12.95
CA GLU A 118 -2.87 -16.59 11.70
C GLU A 118 -3.86 -15.41 11.68
N GLY A 119 -3.93 -14.73 10.53
CA GLY A 119 -4.74 -13.53 10.34
C GLY A 119 -5.87 -13.72 9.32
N ASP A 120 -6.72 -12.70 9.21
CA ASP A 120 -7.79 -12.64 8.22
C ASP A 120 -7.35 -11.80 7.00
N ALA A 121 -7.45 -12.39 5.81
CA ALA A 121 -7.11 -11.74 4.56
C ALA A 121 -8.25 -10.88 3.99
N GLU A 122 -9.49 -11.11 4.40
CA GLU A 122 -10.68 -10.46 3.81
C GLU A 122 -10.60 -8.92 3.80
N PRO A 123 -10.19 -8.24 4.90
CA PRO A 123 -10.13 -6.78 4.94
C PRO A 123 -9.15 -6.17 3.93
N PHE A 124 -8.22 -6.97 3.40
CA PHE A 124 -7.16 -6.52 2.52
C PHE A 124 -7.41 -6.88 1.05
N ARG A 125 -8.47 -7.64 0.73
CA ARG A 125 -8.79 -8.07 -0.63
C ARG A 125 -9.19 -6.91 -1.53
N GLU A 126 -10.26 -6.20 -1.19
CA GLU A 126 -10.78 -5.09 -2.00
C GLU A 126 -9.70 -4.00 -2.23
N PRO A 127 -8.95 -3.54 -1.19
CA PRO A 127 -7.86 -2.58 -1.41
C PRO A 127 -6.69 -3.13 -2.25
N SER A 128 -6.58 -4.45 -2.42
CA SER A 128 -5.54 -5.10 -3.23
C SER A 128 -5.97 -5.38 -4.67
N GLU A 129 -7.23 -5.20 -5.06
CA GLU A 129 -7.72 -5.69 -6.35
C GLU A 129 -6.95 -5.15 -7.56
N GLU A 130 -6.74 -3.83 -7.62
CA GLU A 130 -6.06 -3.18 -8.74
C GLU A 130 -4.60 -3.64 -8.86
N ILE A 131 -3.88 -3.60 -7.73
CA ILE A 131 -2.47 -4.00 -7.68
C ILE A 131 -2.33 -5.50 -8.00
N SER A 132 -3.23 -6.34 -7.50
CA SER A 132 -3.20 -7.78 -7.76
C SER A 132 -3.47 -8.10 -9.23
N ARG A 133 -4.39 -7.36 -9.88
CA ARG A 133 -4.62 -7.47 -11.33
C ARG A 133 -3.38 -7.09 -12.15
N ALA A 134 -2.65 -6.06 -11.74
CA ALA A 134 -1.39 -5.66 -12.38
C ALA A 134 -0.29 -6.71 -12.17
N LEU A 135 -0.08 -7.16 -10.93
CA LEU A 135 0.98 -8.11 -10.57
C LEU A 135 0.81 -9.46 -11.27
N ARG A 136 -0.41 -9.97 -11.49
CA ARG A 136 -0.65 -11.21 -12.25
C ARG A 136 -0.08 -11.19 -13.67
N ARG A 137 0.07 -10.01 -14.28
CA ARG A 137 0.64 -9.87 -15.64
C ARG A 137 2.15 -10.04 -15.64
N ILE A 138 2.80 -9.86 -14.49
CA ILE A 138 4.24 -9.68 -14.35
C ILE A 138 4.84 -10.88 -13.61
N ILE A 139 4.17 -11.27 -12.52
CA ILE A 139 4.47 -12.48 -11.79
C ILE A 139 3.73 -13.60 -12.52
N LYS A 140 4.42 -14.29 -13.43
CA LYS A 140 4.00 -15.61 -13.90
C LYS A 140 4.04 -16.56 -12.69
N LEU A 141 2.95 -16.62 -11.92
CA LEU A 141 2.68 -17.70 -10.98
C LEU A 141 2.06 -18.87 -11.73
#